data_AF-E1YAZ9-F1
#
_entry.id   AF-E1YAZ9-F1
#
_cell.length_a   1.000
_cell.length_b   1.000
_cell.length_c   1.000
_cell.angle_alpha   90.00
_cell.angle_beta   90.00
_cell.angle_gamma   90.00
#
_symmetry.space_group_name_H-M   'P 1'
#
loop_
_entity.id
_entity.type
_entity.pdbx_description
1 polymer ?
#
loop_
_entity_poly.entity_id
_entity_poly.type
_entity_poly.pdbx_seq_one_letter_code
_entity_poly.pdbx_strand_id
1 'polypeptide(L)'
;MRESDYIKDTPISHRKDYGQFFTPSSVARLMVQWVLNDNPTTVLDPAFGLGIFYDEVLKTKPSQQLQFIGYEIDKKIIGYLNSELNKSNLKINNCDYLEANAGSFDGIICNPPYMRFQNFLKRHSVLPKIEKQIGKRLVGYSNISSVFLLKALNELNDNGNLAFIMPFEFFNTGYGKEVKRSLLKNHLLKQIIIFSNEKEIFPDATTTVCVLLCKKDGKEDDIKITQIKAEDEISQLSNISSLYHATIEPSN
;
A
#
# COMPACT_ATOMS: atom_id res chain seq x y z
N MET A 1 13.72 -17.62 -6.86
CA MET A 1 13.27 -16.39 -6.16
C MET A 1 11.83 -16.21 -6.60
N ARG A 2 10.85 -16.22 -5.69
CA ARG A 2 9.41 -16.33 -6.04
C ARG A 2 8.98 -15.41 -7.18
N GLU A 3 9.46 -14.17 -7.16
CA GLU A 3 9.21 -13.18 -8.22
C GLU A 3 9.84 -13.54 -9.56
N SER A 4 11.14 -13.83 -9.61
CA SER A 4 11.82 -14.22 -10.85
C SER A 4 11.17 -15.47 -11.48
N ASP A 5 10.79 -16.45 -10.66
CA ASP A 5 10.14 -17.67 -11.10
C ASP A 5 8.72 -17.36 -11.64
N TYR A 6 7.93 -16.57 -10.90
CA TYR A 6 6.60 -16.13 -11.34
C TYR A 6 6.62 -15.32 -12.64
N ILE A 7 7.56 -14.38 -12.79
CA ILE A 7 7.70 -13.54 -13.98
C ILE A 7 8.07 -14.38 -15.21
N LYS A 8 8.95 -15.37 -15.03
CA LYS A 8 9.35 -16.29 -16.10
C LYS A 8 8.20 -17.16 -16.59
N ASP A 9 7.39 -17.65 -15.65
CA ASP A 9 6.31 -18.61 -15.94
C ASP A 9 4.96 -17.94 -16.26
N THR A 10 4.86 -16.61 -16.13
CA THR A 10 3.59 -15.88 -16.28
C THR A 10 3.64 -14.82 -17.38
N PRO A 11 2.79 -14.94 -18.41
CA PRO A 11 2.74 -13.97 -19.49
C PRO A 11 2.49 -12.54 -19.00
N ILE A 12 3.06 -11.56 -19.71
CA ILE A 12 2.84 -10.13 -19.45
C ILE A 12 1.35 -9.77 -19.52
N SER A 13 0.57 -10.40 -20.42
CA SER A 13 -0.88 -10.17 -20.53
C SER A 13 -1.61 -10.47 -19.23
N HIS A 14 -1.35 -11.63 -18.63
CA HIS A 14 -1.92 -12.01 -17.34
C HIS A 14 -1.56 -10.99 -16.24
N ARG A 15 -0.27 -10.61 -16.15
CA ARG A 15 0.17 -9.61 -15.16
C ARG A 15 -0.53 -8.26 -15.35
N LYS A 16 -0.76 -7.84 -16.61
CA LYS A 16 -1.51 -6.62 -16.94
C LYS A 16 -2.99 -6.72 -16.59
N ASP A 17 -3.63 -7.87 -16.81
CA ASP A 17 -5.04 -8.08 -16.49
C ASP A 17 -5.32 -7.94 -14.98
N TYR A 18 -4.35 -8.35 -14.15
CA TYR A 18 -4.40 -8.17 -12.70
C TYR A 18 -3.79 -6.84 -12.21
N GLY A 19 -3.25 -6.01 -13.11
CA GLY A 19 -2.60 -4.74 -12.74
C GLY A 19 -1.37 -4.95 -11.83
N GLN A 20 -0.66 -6.07 -11.99
CA GLN A 20 0.43 -6.48 -11.13
C GLN A 20 1.69 -5.65 -11.37
N PHE A 21 2.20 -5.11 -10.29
CA PHE A 21 3.44 -4.35 -10.25
C PHE A 21 4.16 -4.68 -8.93
N PHE A 22 5.37 -5.24 -9.00
CA PHE A 22 6.06 -5.74 -7.81
C PHE A 22 6.88 -4.64 -7.13
N THR A 23 6.93 -4.71 -5.81
CA THR A 23 7.62 -3.70 -4.98
C THR A 23 9.09 -4.09 -4.80
N PRO A 24 10.05 -3.20 -5.13
CA PRO A 24 11.47 -3.41 -4.85
C PRO A 24 11.72 -3.63 -3.36
N SER A 25 12.66 -4.52 -3.04
CA SER A 25 12.93 -4.91 -1.64
C SER A 25 13.35 -3.73 -0.74
N SER A 26 14.10 -2.77 -1.28
CA SER A 26 14.55 -1.55 -0.60
C SER A 26 13.36 -0.69 -0.18
N VAL A 27 12.43 -0.43 -1.11
CA VAL A 27 11.19 0.31 -0.84
C VAL A 27 10.30 -0.44 0.15
N ALA A 28 10.18 -1.76 0.00
CA ALA A 28 9.40 -2.59 0.91
C ALA A 28 9.92 -2.52 2.35
N ARG A 29 11.25 -2.57 2.53
CA ARG A 29 11.89 -2.43 3.84
C ARG A 29 11.56 -1.11 4.51
N LEU A 30 11.66 0.00 3.77
CA LEU A 30 11.33 1.33 4.24
C LEU A 30 9.88 1.42 4.72
N MET A 31 8.94 0.89 3.93
CA MET A 31 7.52 0.88 4.28
C MET A 31 7.25 0.02 5.52
N VAL A 32 7.93 -1.13 5.66
CA VAL A 32 7.83 -2.00 6.84
C VAL A 32 8.36 -1.32 8.09
N GLN A 33 9.49 -0.61 8.03
CA GLN A 33 10.02 0.14 9.17
C GLN A 33 9.02 1.16 9.71
N TRP A 34 8.34 1.90 8.82
CA TRP A 34 7.27 2.83 9.22
C TRP A 34 6.13 2.10 9.93
N VAL A 35 5.59 1.05 9.30
CA VAL A 35 4.41 0.33 9.83
C VAL A 35 4.70 -0.32 11.18
N LEU A 36 5.94 -0.80 11.41
CA LEU A 36 6.32 -1.48 12.65
C LEU A 36 6.70 -0.55 13.82
N ASN A 37 6.81 0.77 13.60
CA ASN A 37 7.38 1.71 14.58
C ASN A 37 6.65 1.70 15.94
N ASP A 38 5.33 1.46 15.96
CA ASP A 38 4.51 1.41 17.18
C ASP A 38 4.15 -0.01 17.63
N ASN A 39 4.95 -1.01 17.24
CA ASN A 39 4.77 -2.41 17.63
C ASN A 39 3.36 -2.95 17.37
N PRO A 40 2.85 -2.90 16.12
CA PRO A 40 1.52 -3.39 15.80
C PRO A 40 1.38 -4.88 16.16
N THR A 41 0.17 -5.28 16.55
CA THR A 41 -0.20 -6.69 16.76
C THR A 41 -0.81 -7.30 15.52
N THR A 42 -1.41 -6.47 14.67
CA THR A 42 -2.02 -6.87 13.40
C THR A 42 -1.53 -5.98 12.25
N VAL A 43 -1.07 -6.60 11.16
CA VAL A 43 -0.71 -5.90 9.92
C VAL A 43 -1.51 -6.48 8.76
N LEU A 44 -2.11 -5.61 7.97
CA LEU A 44 -2.81 -5.96 6.73
C LEU A 44 -1.99 -5.60 5.50
N ASP A 45 -1.93 -6.52 4.55
CA ASP A 45 -1.61 -6.27 3.16
C ASP A 45 -2.82 -6.56 2.26
N PRO A 46 -3.52 -5.52 1.79
CA PRO A 46 -4.71 -5.65 0.94
C PRO A 46 -4.46 -6.26 -0.45
N ALA A 47 -3.22 -6.26 -0.92
CA ALA A 47 -2.83 -6.72 -2.25
C ALA A 47 -1.48 -7.47 -2.14
N PHE A 48 -1.55 -8.64 -1.51
CA PHE A 48 -0.41 -9.38 -0.96
C PHE A 48 0.68 -9.69 -2.00
N GLY A 49 0.28 -9.94 -3.25
CA GLY A 49 1.21 -10.30 -4.32
C GLY A 49 2.05 -11.51 -3.90
N LEU A 50 3.36 -11.43 -4.14
CA LEU A 50 4.29 -12.50 -3.78
C LEU A 50 4.81 -12.41 -2.33
N GLY A 51 4.26 -11.52 -1.50
CA GLY A 51 4.54 -11.46 -0.06
C GLY A 51 5.82 -10.72 0.33
N ILE A 52 6.32 -9.80 -0.50
CA ILE A 52 7.57 -9.07 -0.22
C ILE A 52 7.53 -8.28 1.10
N PHE A 53 6.37 -7.69 1.44
CA PHE A 53 6.22 -6.95 2.71
C PHE A 53 6.26 -7.90 3.91
N TYR A 54 5.64 -9.08 3.80
CA TYR A 54 5.72 -10.10 4.84
C TYR A 54 7.15 -10.62 5.04
N ASP A 55 7.89 -10.83 3.94
CA ASP A 55 9.31 -11.21 4.02
C ASP A 55 10.15 -10.17 4.76
N GLU A 56 9.97 -8.88 4.46
CA GLU A 56 10.69 -7.80 5.13
C GLU A 56 10.25 -7.64 6.60
N VAL A 57 8.99 -7.91 6.94
CA VAL A 57 8.52 -8.00 8.33
C VAL A 57 9.25 -9.11 9.08
N LEU A 58 9.38 -10.30 8.51
CA LEU A 58 10.10 -11.41 9.15
C LEU A 58 11.59 -11.09 9.38
N LYS A 59 12.21 -10.31 8.48
CA LYS A 59 13.60 -9.85 8.64
C LYS A 59 13.75 -8.80 9.75
N THR A 60 12.78 -7.91 9.90
CA THR A 60 12.85 -6.78 10.84
C THR A 60 12.38 -7.16 12.24
N LYS A 61 11.32 -7.95 12.36
CA LYS A 61 10.72 -8.36 13.64
C LYS A 61 10.24 -9.81 13.57
N PRO A 62 11.10 -10.81 13.83
CA PRO A 62 10.76 -12.24 13.72
C PRO A 62 9.80 -12.74 14.83
N SER A 63 9.17 -11.85 15.61
CA SER A 63 8.30 -12.24 16.72
C SER A 63 6.99 -12.87 16.23
N GLN A 64 6.60 -13.99 16.83
CA GLN A 64 5.34 -14.70 16.55
C GLN A 64 4.08 -13.95 17.02
N GLN A 65 4.22 -12.83 17.74
CA GLN A 65 3.08 -12.07 18.27
C GLN A 65 2.38 -11.20 17.22
N LEU A 66 3.07 -10.85 16.14
CA LEU A 66 2.47 -10.07 15.04
C LEU A 66 1.70 -11.01 14.11
N GLN A 67 0.40 -10.77 13.93
CA GLN A 67 -0.41 -11.44 12.93
C GLN A 67 -0.42 -10.63 11.63
N PHE A 68 -0.01 -11.27 10.53
CA PHE A 68 -0.01 -10.67 9.20
C PHE A 68 -1.17 -11.24 8.37
N ILE A 69 -2.00 -10.36 7.82
CA ILE A 69 -3.18 -10.73 7.04
C ILE A 69 -2.99 -10.23 5.62
N GLY A 70 -3.10 -11.13 4.64
CA GLY A 70 -3.00 -10.82 3.21
C GLY A 70 -4.30 -11.07 2.47
N TYR A 71 -4.57 -10.29 1.42
CA TYR A 71 -5.58 -10.59 0.41
C TYR A 71 -4.91 -10.68 -0.96
N GLU A 72 -5.21 -11.74 -1.71
CA GLU A 72 -4.71 -11.93 -3.07
C GLU A 72 -5.80 -12.58 -3.92
N ILE A 73 -6.06 -12.02 -5.10
CA ILE A 73 -7.11 -12.47 -6.00
C ILE A 73 -6.59 -13.45 -7.07
N ASP A 74 -5.30 -13.36 -7.40
CA ASP A 74 -4.67 -14.19 -8.41
C ASP A 74 -4.31 -15.56 -7.83
N LYS A 75 -5.12 -16.56 -8.21
CA LYS A 75 -4.88 -17.96 -7.86
C LYS A 75 -3.51 -18.47 -8.30
N LYS A 76 -2.92 -17.89 -9.36
CA LYS A 76 -1.58 -18.27 -9.80
C LYS A 76 -0.54 -17.84 -8.76
N ILE A 77 -0.59 -16.60 -8.29
CA ILE A 77 0.26 -16.11 -7.19
C ILE A 77 0.08 -16.97 -5.94
N ILE A 78 -1.16 -17.31 -5.56
CA ILE A 78 -1.42 -18.20 -4.40
C ILE A 78 -0.64 -19.52 -4.52
N GLY A 79 -0.50 -20.09 -5.73
CA GLY A 79 0.30 -21.28 -5.96
C GLY A 79 1.80 -21.13 -5.62
N TYR A 80 2.36 -19.93 -5.80
CA TYR A 80 3.75 -19.60 -5.41
C TYR A 80 3.90 -19.33 -3.91
N LEU A 81 2.79 -19.17 -3.18
CA LEU A 81 2.76 -18.91 -1.74
C LEU A 81 2.50 -20.17 -0.90
N ASN A 82 2.37 -21.35 -1.52
CA ASN A 82 2.00 -22.59 -0.83
C ASN A 82 2.87 -22.90 0.41
N SER A 83 4.18 -22.59 0.38
CA SER A 83 5.06 -22.76 1.55
C SER A 83 4.70 -21.84 2.71
N GLU A 84 4.16 -20.66 2.42
CA GLU A 84 3.83 -19.61 3.39
C GLU A 84 2.49 -19.86 4.07
N LEU A 85 1.57 -20.55 3.40
CA LEU A 85 0.20 -20.81 3.90
C LEU A 85 0.17 -21.57 5.25
N ASN A 86 1.26 -22.23 5.62
CA ASN A 86 1.37 -22.98 6.88
C ASN A 86 1.98 -22.17 8.03
N LYS A 87 2.38 -20.90 7.82
CA LYS A 87 2.99 -20.09 8.87
C LYS A 87 1.93 -19.59 9.85
N SER A 88 2.14 -19.83 11.15
CA SER A 88 1.16 -19.53 12.20
C SER A 88 0.85 -18.04 12.40
N ASN A 89 1.71 -17.17 11.87
CA ASN A 89 1.57 -15.71 11.96
C ASN A 89 1.16 -15.07 10.63
N LEU A 90 0.74 -15.86 9.64
CA LEU A 90 0.29 -15.38 8.34
C LEU A 90 -1.06 -15.99 7.98
N LYS A 91 -2.01 -15.14 7.60
CA LYS A 91 -3.30 -15.55 7.03
C LYS A 91 -3.48 -14.91 5.65
N ILE A 92 -3.41 -15.71 4.59
CA ILE A 92 -3.68 -15.26 3.22
C ILE A 92 -5.11 -15.64 2.84
N ASN A 93 -5.90 -14.65 2.42
CA ASN A 93 -7.27 -14.84 1.94
C ASN A 93 -7.29 -14.75 0.40
N ASN A 94 -7.70 -15.83 -0.27
CA ASN A 94 -7.84 -15.88 -1.72
C ASN A 94 -9.21 -15.30 -2.16
N CYS A 95 -9.36 -13.98 -2.06
CA CYS A 95 -10.58 -13.27 -2.43
C CYS A 95 -10.32 -11.78 -2.68
N ASP A 96 -11.29 -11.09 -3.25
CA ASP A 96 -11.21 -9.65 -3.53
C ASP A 96 -11.32 -8.84 -2.23
N TYR A 97 -10.24 -8.13 -1.89
CA TYR A 97 -10.19 -7.24 -0.73
C TYR A 97 -11.29 -6.17 -0.75
N LEU A 98 -11.66 -5.64 -1.92
CA LEU A 98 -12.68 -4.61 -2.01
C LEU A 98 -14.09 -5.15 -1.70
N GLU A 99 -14.30 -6.47 -1.81
CA GLU A 99 -15.54 -7.14 -1.40
C GLU A 99 -15.49 -7.63 0.05
N ALA A 100 -14.30 -7.77 0.63
CA ALA A 100 -14.09 -8.35 1.95
C ALA A 100 -14.36 -7.35 3.08
N ASN A 101 -15.01 -7.85 4.14
CA ASN A 101 -15.03 -7.18 5.44
C ASN A 101 -13.77 -7.60 6.21
N ALA A 102 -12.69 -6.85 6.05
CA ALA A 102 -11.39 -7.24 6.58
C ALA A 102 -11.26 -6.99 8.09
N GLY A 103 -12.01 -6.02 8.63
CA GLY A 103 -11.91 -5.58 10.02
C GLY A 103 -11.02 -4.35 10.14
N SER A 104 -10.36 -4.18 11.28
CA SER A 104 -9.46 -3.05 11.52
C SER A 104 -8.10 -3.52 12.03
N PHE A 105 -7.04 -2.79 11.66
CA PHE A 105 -5.65 -3.23 11.81
C PHE A 105 -4.77 -2.12 12.38
N ASP A 106 -3.75 -2.52 13.15
CA ASP A 106 -2.77 -1.58 13.74
C ASP A 106 -1.77 -1.07 12.70
N GLY A 107 -1.49 -1.90 11.70
CA GLY A 107 -0.64 -1.57 10.57
C GLY A 107 -1.29 -1.91 9.25
N ILE A 108 -1.15 -1.07 8.23
CA ILE A 108 -1.54 -1.40 6.86
C ILE A 108 -0.40 -1.07 5.90
N ILE A 109 -0.01 -2.03 5.06
CA ILE A 109 1.06 -1.88 4.09
C ILE A 109 0.57 -2.36 2.72
N CYS A 110 0.71 -1.56 1.67
CA CYS A 110 0.13 -1.95 0.37
C CYS A 110 0.86 -1.34 -0.82
N ASN A 111 1.02 -2.16 -1.85
CA ASN A 111 1.20 -1.72 -3.23
C ASN A 111 0.00 -2.23 -4.03
N PRO A 112 -1.05 -1.41 -4.23
CA PRO A 112 -2.30 -1.86 -4.83
C PRO A 112 -2.13 -2.17 -6.32
N PRO A 113 -3.10 -2.86 -6.97
CA PRO A 113 -3.09 -3.02 -8.42
C PRO A 113 -3.19 -1.66 -9.15
N TYR A 114 -2.53 -1.55 -10.30
CA TYR A 114 -2.53 -0.35 -11.14
C TYR A 114 -3.37 -0.60 -12.39
N MET A 115 -4.66 -0.32 -12.28
CA MET A 115 -5.58 -0.44 -13.40
C MET A 115 -6.67 0.63 -13.35
N ARG A 116 -7.17 0.97 -14.54
CA ARG A 116 -8.30 1.87 -14.65
C ARG A 116 -9.49 1.27 -13.92
N PHE A 117 -10.11 2.07 -13.07
CA PHE A 117 -11.26 1.61 -12.28
C PHE A 117 -12.43 1.14 -13.17
N GLN A 118 -12.54 1.64 -14.41
CA GLN A 118 -13.55 1.14 -15.34
C GLN A 118 -13.37 -0.34 -15.69
N ASN A 119 -12.16 -0.88 -15.62
CA ASN A 119 -11.89 -2.28 -15.90
C ASN A 119 -12.27 -3.20 -14.73
N PHE A 120 -12.62 -2.62 -13.58
CA PHE A 120 -13.10 -3.39 -12.43
C PHE A 120 -14.57 -3.81 -12.66
N LEU A 121 -14.76 -5.07 -13.07
CA LEU A 121 -16.06 -5.63 -13.45
C LEU A 121 -17.12 -5.52 -12.36
N LYS A 122 -16.71 -5.62 -11.08
CA LYS A 122 -17.63 -5.61 -9.92
C LYS A 122 -17.93 -4.22 -9.36
N ARG A 123 -17.41 -3.15 -9.99
CA ARG A 123 -17.51 -1.76 -9.51
C ARG A 123 -18.90 -1.33 -9.05
N HIS A 124 -19.94 -1.73 -9.77
CA HIS A 124 -21.32 -1.31 -9.49
C HIS A 124 -21.89 -1.92 -8.21
N SER A 125 -21.36 -3.06 -7.76
CA SER A 125 -21.77 -3.74 -6.53
C SER A 125 -20.91 -3.40 -5.32
N VAL A 126 -19.64 -3.07 -5.57
CA VAL A 126 -18.61 -2.83 -4.55
C VAL A 126 -18.58 -1.37 -4.12
N LEU A 127 -18.62 -0.42 -5.07
CA LEU A 127 -18.54 1.00 -4.74
C LEU A 127 -19.60 1.44 -3.75
N PRO A 128 -20.90 1.09 -3.90
CA PRO A 128 -21.91 1.57 -2.94
C PRO A 128 -21.66 1.09 -1.52
N LYS A 129 -21.05 -0.09 -1.35
CA LYS A 129 -20.68 -0.62 -0.03
C LYS A 129 -19.52 0.15 0.58
N ILE A 130 -18.47 0.41 -0.21
CA ILE A 130 -17.33 1.22 0.21
C ILE A 130 -17.76 2.66 0.50
N GLU A 131 -18.54 3.28 -0.39
CA GLU A 131 -19.13 4.62 -0.22
C GLU A 131 -19.94 4.72 1.08
N LYS A 132 -20.72 3.68 1.40
CA LYS A 132 -21.48 3.59 2.65
C LYS A 132 -20.55 3.48 3.86
N GLN A 133 -19.49 2.67 3.78
CA GLN A 133 -18.51 2.51 4.87
C GLN A 133 -17.75 3.81 5.15
N ILE A 134 -17.31 4.51 4.10
CA ILE A 134 -16.57 5.77 4.24
C ILE A 134 -17.48 6.99 4.46
N GLY A 135 -18.79 6.84 4.26
CA GLY A 135 -19.78 7.91 4.38
C GLY A 135 -19.72 8.98 3.29
N LYS A 136 -19.19 8.67 2.10
CA LYS A 136 -18.99 9.62 0.99
C LYS A 136 -19.16 8.95 -0.36
N ARG A 137 -19.64 9.70 -1.35
CA ARG A 137 -19.69 9.23 -2.74
C ARG A 137 -18.34 9.33 -3.41
N LEU A 138 -17.98 8.26 -4.10
CA LEU A 138 -16.76 8.09 -4.86
C LEU A 138 -17.04 8.43 -6.33
N VAL A 139 -17.24 9.71 -6.64
CA VAL A 139 -17.52 10.18 -8.01
C VAL A 139 -16.22 10.26 -8.83
N GLY A 140 -16.20 9.62 -10.00
CA GLY A 140 -15.16 9.86 -11.02
C GLY A 140 -13.80 9.19 -10.79
N TYR A 141 -13.76 8.05 -10.11
CA TYR A 141 -12.50 7.34 -9.81
C TYR A 141 -11.89 6.79 -11.10
N SER A 142 -10.71 7.28 -11.46
CA SER A 142 -10.00 6.76 -12.63
C SER A 142 -9.16 5.53 -12.29
N ASN A 143 -8.73 5.34 -11.04
CA ASN A 143 -7.83 4.26 -10.65
C ASN A 143 -8.33 3.50 -9.40
N ILE A 144 -8.24 2.16 -9.46
CA ILE A 144 -8.55 1.25 -8.37
C ILE A 144 -7.67 1.46 -7.12
N SER A 145 -6.42 1.91 -7.30
CA SER A 145 -5.49 2.19 -6.20
C SER A 145 -6.08 3.18 -5.18
N SER A 146 -6.83 4.18 -5.66
CA SER A 146 -7.51 5.15 -4.81
C SER A 146 -8.64 4.52 -3.99
N VAL A 147 -9.35 3.54 -4.52
CA VAL A 147 -10.42 2.84 -3.80
C VAL A 147 -9.82 1.94 -2.71
N PHE A 148 -8.72 1.24 -3.02
CA PHE A 148 -7.95 0.49 -2.03
C PHE A 148 -7.48 1.38 -0.89
N LEU A 149 -6.86 2.53 -1.20
CA LEU A 149 -6.37 3.47 -0.18
C LEU A 149 -7.51 3.97 0.73
N LEU A 150 -8.66 4.36 0.15
CA LEU A 150 -9.78 4.87 0.94
C LEU A 150 -10.39 3.81 1.87
N LYS A 151 -10.50 2.56 1.40
CA LYS A 151 -10.93 1.44 2.24
C LYS A 151 -9.90 1.17 3.34
N ALA A 152 -8.62 1.13 3.01
CA ALA A 152 -7.53 0.90 3.96
C ALA A 152 -7.48 1.99 5.05
N LEU A 153 -7.61 3.27 4.70
CA LEU A 153 -7.67 4.36 5.69
C LEU A 153 -8.85 4.20 6.67
N ASN A 154 -9.98 3.67 6.20
CA ASN A 154 -11.15 3.40 7.05
C ASN A 154 -10.97 2.17 7.94
N GLU A 155 -10.14 1.21 7.53
CA GLU A 155 -9.80 -0.01 8.28
C GLU A 155 -8.57 0.16 9.19
N LEU A 156 -7.99 1.37 9.28
CA LEU A 156 -6.87 1.66 10.16
C LEU A 156 -7.36 1.93 11.60
N ASN A 157 -6.82 1.20 12.57
CA ASN A 157 -7.06 1.41 14.00
C ASN A 157 -6.51 2.78 14.44
N ASP A 158 -7.08 3.31 15.52
CA ASP A 158 -6.51 4.50 16.17
C ASP A 158 -5.07 4.22 16.61
N ASN A 159 -4.22 5.23 16.48
CA ASN A 159 -2.76 5.16 16.59
C ASN A 159 -2.04 4.27 15.56
N GLY A 160 -2.78 3.63 14.65
CA GLY A 160 -2.21 2.76 13.63
C GLY A 160 -1.41 3.50 12.56
N ASN A 161 -0.48 2.79 11.92
CA ASN A 161 0.40 3.30 10.87
C ASN A 161 0.05 2.67 9.52
N LEU A 162 0.02 3.48 8.46
CA LEU A 162 -0.20 3.02 7.09
C LEU A 162 0.95 3.47 6.19
N ALA A 163 1.48 2.55 5.38
CA ALA A 163 2.42 2.82 4.29
C ALA A 163 1.84 2.32 2.96
N PHE A 164 1.71 3.20 1.98
CA PHE A 164 0.92 2.87 0.78
C PHE A 164 1.52 3.48 -0.48
N ILE A 165 1.72 2.66 -1.52
CA ILE A 165 2.21 3.14 -2.81
C ILE A 165 1.04 3.63 -3.66
N MET A 166 1.15 4.84 -4.19
CA MET A 166 0.15 5.45 -5.06
C MET A 166 0.78 6.00 -6.34
N PRO A 167 0.10 5.93 -7.49
CA PRO A 167 0.49 6.69 -8.67
C PRO A 167 0.46 8.20 -8.37
N PHE A 168 1.58 8.89 -8.53
CA PHE A 168 1.78 10.30 -8.20
C PHE A 168 0.80 11.24 -8.91
N GLU A 169 0.31 10.85 -10.09
CA GLU A 169 -0.68 11.63 -10.85
C GLU A 169 -1.93 12.00 -10.05
N PHE A 170 -2.29 11.23 -9.01
CA PHE A 170 -3.49 11.50 -8.22
C PHE A 170 -3.47 12.91 -7.61
N PHE A 171 -2.30 13.48 -7.29
CA PHE A 171 -2.20 14.85 -6.76
C PHE A 171 -2.79 15.91 -7.72
N ASN A 172 -2.76 15.66 -9.03
CA ASN A 172 -3.09 16.61 -10.10
C ASN A 172 -4.42 16.32 -10.80
N THR A 173 -5.23 15.41 -10.27
CA THR A 173 -6.46 14.94 -10.94
C THR A 173 -7.72 15.41 -10.21
N GLY A 174 -8.85 15.40 -10.92
CA GLY A 174 -10.16 15.70 -10.34
C GLY A 174 -10.56 14.71 -9.24
N TYR A 175 -10.37 13.40 -9.46
CA TYR A 175 -10.68 12.34 -8.49
C TYR A 175 -9.77 12.41 -7.25
N GLY A 176 -8.53 12.85 -7.43
CA GLY A 176 -7.57 13.00 -6.34
C GLY A 176 -7.98 14.00 -5.27
N LYS A 177 -8.94 14.89 -5.54
CA LYS A 177 -9.49 15.81 -4.52
C LYS A 177 -10.04 15.05 -3.30
N GLU A 178 -10.81 13.99 -3.53
CA GLU A 178 -11.39 13.21 -2.42
C GLU A 178 -10.36 12.33 -1.71
N VAL A 179 -9.35 11.85 -2.44
CA VAL A 179 -8.22 11.13 -1.85
C VAL A 179 -7.42 12.06 -0.93
N LYS A 180 -7.05 13.26 -1.40
CA LYS A 180 -6.37 14.27 -0.60
C LYS A 180 -7.19 14.68 0.62
N ARG A 181 -8.50 14.94 0.47
CA ARG A 181 -9.39 15.23 1.61
C ARG A 181 -9.40 14.11 2.65
N SER A 182 -9.36 12.85 2.22
CA SER A 182 -9.35 11.71 3.14
C SER A 182 -8.01 11.54 3.85
N LEU A 183 -6.91 11.86 3.16
CA LEU A 183 -5.55 11.88 3.73
C LEU A 183 -5.33 13.03 4.72
N LEU A 184 -5.97 14.19 4.50
CA LEU A 184 -5.86 15.35 5.39
C LEU A 184 -6.84 15.27 6.57
N LYS A 185 -7.97 14.56 6.42
CA LYS A 185 -8.93 14.36 7.50
C LYS A 185 -8.23 13.71 8.70
N ASN A 186 -8.45 14.27 9.89
CA ASN A 186 -7.84 13.81 11.14
C ASN A 186 -6.29 13.74 11.09
N HIS A 187 -5.66 14.56 10.24
CA HIS A 187 -4.22 14.68 10.10
C HIS A 187 -3.50 13.35 9.84
N LEU A 188 -4.12 12.50 9.00
CA LEU A 188 -3.62 11.16 8.73
C LEU A 188 -2.27 11.17 8.01
N LEU A 189 -2.12 11.97 6.95
CA LEU A 189 -0.90 11.99 6.16
C LEU A 189 0.23 12.70 6.91
N LYS A 190 1.35 11.99 7.11
CA LYS A 190 2.53 12.50 7.82
C LYS A 190 3.71 12.76 6.89
N GLN A 191 3.87 11.94 5.86
CA GLN A 191 5.01 12.06 4.95
C GLN A 191 4.68 11.52 3.55
N ILE A 192 5.18 12.21 2.53
CA ILE A 192 5.16 11.79 1.12
C ILE A 192 6.60 11.55 0.69
N ILE A 193 6.85 10.37 0.13
CA ILE A 193 8.15 10.00 -0.42
C ILE A 193 8.04 9.92 -1.94
N ILE A 194 8.91 10.65 -2.61
CA ILE A 194 8.97 10.79 -4.06
C ILE A 194 10.32 10.25 -4.54
N PHE A 195 10.31 9.48 -5.61
CA PHE A 195 11.51 8.90 -6.21
C PHE A 195 11.95 9.75 -7.40
N SER A 196 13.13 10.37 -7.33
CA SER A 196 13.63 11.25 -8.39
C SER A 196 14.16 10.46 -9.59
N ASN A 197 14.75 9.28 -9.38
CA ASN A 197 15.17 8.36 -10.45
C ASN A 197 14.32 7.08 -10.44
N GLU A 198 13.04 7.24 -10.70
CA GLU A 198 12.08 6.15 -10.61
C GLU A 198 12.41 4.94 -11.49
N LYS A 199 12.93 5.13 -12.70
CA LYS A 199 13.26 4.00 -13.58
C LYS A 199 14.39 3.12 -13.04
N GLU A 200 15.23 3.65 -12.16
CA GLU A 200 16.26 2.87 -11.48
C GLU A 200 15.66 2.01 -10.37
N ILE A 201 14.76 2.60 -9.57
CA ILE A 201 14.15 1.94 -8.40
C ILE A 201 13.02 1.01 -8.83
N PHE A 202 12.23 1.42 -9.82
CA PHE A 202 11.05 0.77 -10.35
C PHE A 202 11.19 0.60 -11.88
N PRO A 203 12.07 -0.29 -12.35
CA PRO A 203 12.39 -0.43 -13.78
C PRO A 203 11.19 -0.80 -14.65
N ASP A 204 10.23 -1.52 -14.08
CA ASP A 204 9.01 -1.95 -14.77
C ASP A 204 7.85 -0.93 -14.65
N ALA A 205 8.03 0.19 -13.92
CA ALA A 205 6.96 1.17 -13.72
C ALA A 205 6.64 1.89 -15.03
N THR A 206 5.35 1.98 -15.32
CA THR A 206 4.85 2.71 -16.49
C THR A 206 4.30 4.09 -16.14
N THR A 207 4.25 4.42 -14.85
CA THR A 207 3.74 5.68 -14.31
C THR A 207 4.56 6.07 -13.09
N THR A 208 4.57 7.37 -12.79
CA THR A 208 5.21 7.86 -11.57
C THR A 208 4.46 7.47 -10.32
N VAL A 209 5.18 7.00 -9.30
CA VAL A 209 4.66 6.58 -7.99
C VAL A 209 5.25 7.39 -6.83
N CYS A 210 4.56 7.35 -5.71
CA CYS A 210 5.01 7.86 -4.42
C CYS A 210 4.60 6.90 -3.31
N VAL A 211 5.28 6.98 -2.17
CA VAL A 211 4.84 6.32 -0.93
C VAL A 211 4.20 7.35 -0.03
N LEU A 212 2.99 7.04 0.44
CA LEU A 212 2.28 7.80 1.47
C LEU A 212 2.48 7.11 2.81
N LEU A 213 2.98 7.84 3.78
CA LEU A 213 3.09 7.41 5.18
C LEU A 213 2.04 8.16 6.00
N CYS A 214 1.13 7.41 6.60
CA CYS A 214 0.02 7.92 7.39
C CYS A 214 0.04 7.37 8.81
N LYS A 215 -0.51 8.13 9.76
CA LYS A 215 -0.72 7.73 11.14
C LYS A 215 -2.04 8.28 11.68
N LYS A 216 -2.83 7.44 12.34
CA LYS A 216 -4.15 7.82 12.89
C LYS A 216 -4.06 8.24 14.36
N ASP A 217 -3.25 9.24 14.65
CA ASP A 217 -3.05 9.76 16.02
C ASP A 217 -3.77 11.09 16.28
N GLY A 218 -4.40 11.67 15.26
CA GLY A 218 -5.11 12.94 15.36
C GLY A 218 -4.21 14.15 15.60
N LYS A 219 -2.88 14.00 15.50
CA LYS A 219 -1.94 15.10 15.72
C LYS A 219 -1.80 15.94 14.47
N GLU A 220 -1.98 17.24 14.62
CA GLU A 220 -1.71 18.21 13.57
C GLU A 220 -0.20 18.43 13.46
N ASP A 221 0.37 17.85 12.41
CA ASP A 221 1.79 17.98 12.06
C ASP A 221 1.89 18.47 10.62
N ASP A 222 2.98 19.16 10.33
CA ASP A 222 3.44 19.43 8.97
C ASP A 222 3.65 18.13 8.18
N ILE A 223 3.19 18.11 6.92
CA ILE A 223 3.43 16.97 6.03
C ILE A 223 4.85 17.06 5.50
N LYS A 224 5.66 16.05 5.83
CA LYS A 224 7.05 15.95 5.38
C LYS A 224 7.12 15.49 3.92
N ILE A 225 8.03 16.09 3.15
CA ILE A 225 8.33 15.68 1.78
C ILE A 225 9.75 15.16 1.71
N THR A 226 9.89 13.92 1.25
CA THR A 226 11.18 13.25 1.07
C THR A 226 11.39 12.94 -0.39
N GLN A 227 12.56 13.31 -0.89
CA GLN A 227 13.01 12.94 -2.23
C GLN A 227 14.13 11.91 -2.09
N ILE A 228 13.96 10.77 -2.74
CA ILE A 228 14.96 9.69 -2.79
C ILE A 228 15.50 9.66 -4.21
N LYS A 229 16.82 9.84 -4.35
CA LYS A 229 17.44 9.96 -5.68
C LYS A 229 17.94 8.62 -6.21
N ALA A 230 18.41 7.75 -5.32
CA ALA A 230 18.99 6.46 -5.67
C ALA A 230 18.61 5.40 -4.63
N GLU A 231 18.67 4.13 -5.01
CA GLU A 231 18.36 3.00 -4.13
C GLU A 231 19.31 2.91 -2.93
N ASP A 232 20.57 3.32 -3.10
CA ASP A 232 21.58 3.33 -2.02
C ASP A 232 21.20 4.27 -0.86
N GLU A 233 20.49 5.37 -1.14
CA GLU A 233 19.97 6.26 -0.09
C GLU A 233 18.96 5.52 0.80
N ILE A 234 18.16 4.62 0.22
CA ILE A 234 17.19 3.80 0.97
C ILE A 234 17.92 2.82 1.89
N SER A 235 18.96 2.19 1.39
CA SER A 235 19.72 1.16 2.10
C SER A 235 20.45 1.66 3.33
N GLN A 236 20.78 2.97 3.37
CA GLN A 236 21.50 3.60 4.47
C GLN A 236 20.58 4.22 5.53
N LEU A 237 19.26 4.23 5.31
CA LEU A 237 18.31 4.83 6.23
C LEU A 237 18.01 3.94 7.43
N SER A 238 18.29 4.48 8.62
CA SER A 238 17.91 3.86 9.90
C SER A 238 16.52 4.27 10.38
N ASN A 239 16.04 5.46 10.00
CA ASN A 239 14.72 5.95 10.36
C ASN A 239 14.16 6.89 9.27
N ILE A 240 13.07 6.47 8.62
CA ILE A 240 12.44 7.25 7.55
C ILE A 240 11.79 8.55 8.05
N SER A 241 11.35 8.58 9.30
CA SER A 241 10.63 9.73 9.89
C SER A 241 11.53 10.97 10.06
N SER A 242 12.85 10.77 10.10
CA SER A 242 13.84 11.85 10.23
C SER A 242 14.36 12.39 8.90
N LEU A 243 14.16 11.68 7.79
CA LEU A 243 14.63 12.13 6.48
C LEU A 243 13.53 12.90 5.76
N TYR A 244 13.67 14.22 5.63
CA TYR A 244 12.81 15.05 4.79
C TYR A 244 13.57 16.28 4.29
N HIS A 245 13.09 16.85 3.19
CA HIS A 245 13.72 17.96 2.48
C HIS A 245 12.85 19.23 2.48
N ALA A 246 11.54 19.06 2.70
CA ALA A 246 10.59 20.16 2.83
C ALA A 246 9.42 19.73 3.72
N THR A 247 8.63 20.70 4.17
CA THR A 247 7.33 20.47 4.81
C THR A 247 6.23 21.25 4.11
N ILE A 248 4.99 20.79 4.26
CA ILE A 248 3.79 21.45 3.77
C ILE A 248 2.80 21.53 4.94
N GLU A 249 2.37 22.74 5.28
CA GLU A 249 1.25 22.94 6.21
C GLU A 249 -0.05 22.38 5.59
N PRO A 250 -0.78 21.51 6.30
CA PRO A 250 -2.10 21.06 5.86
C PRO A 250 -3.05 22.25 5.74
N SER A 251 -3.41 22.65 4.51
CA SER A 251 -4.48 23.65 4.28
C SER A 251 -5.82 22.95 4.00
N ASN A 252 -6.89 23.49 4.58
CA ASN A 252 -8.27 23.04 4.40
C ASN A 252 -8.81 23.30 2.99
#